data_AF-A0A2S6HLL4-F1
#
_entry.id   AF-A0A2S6HLL4-F1
#
_cell.length_a   1.000
_cell.length_b   1.000
_cell.length_c   1.000
_cell.angle_alpha   90.00
_cell.angle_beta   90.00
_cell.angle_gamma   90.00
#
_symmetry.space_group_name_H-M   'P 1'
#
loop_
_entity.id
_entity.type
_entity.pdbx_description
1 polymer ?
#
loop_
_entity_poly.entity_id
_entity_poly.type
_entity_poly.pdbx_seq_one_letter_code
_entity_poly.pdbx_strand_id
1 'polypeptide(L)'
;MKYKDCFLFLLLALSQATQAEDAKDLFAAAMMGKIERTEALLAQGIDVNGKTASGRTALMAASFNGNVQIVKALLAYGADVSIADNSGSTALMDALVFGNEDIVNSLITAGADVNALDKQNVTVMARAKKTAHEKVIKILEKAGAKEEAEVPIEEAAAAKDGAGGKPAEKPDAKPPVKK
;
A
#
# COMPACT_ATOMS: atom_id res chain seq x y z
N MET A 1 35.74 23.22 2.79
CA MET A 1 34.49 23.10 2.01
C MET A 1 34.42 24.29 1.07
N LYS A 2 34.48 24.08 -0.24
CA LYS A 2 34.48 25.18 -1.21
C LYS A 2 33.02 25.56 -1.48
N TYR A 3 32.73 26.85 -1.67
CA TYR A 3 31.36 27.39 -1.87
C TYR A 3 30.49 26.63 -2.90
N LYS A 4 31.12 25.98 -3.89
CA LYS A 4 30.42 25.13 -4.88
C LYS A 4 29.76 23.90 -4.25
N ASP A 5 30.38 23.27 -3.26
CA ASP A 5 29.86 22.07 -2.61
C ASP A 5 28.62 22.40 -1.75
N CYS A 6 28.64 23.55 -1.07
CA CYS A 6 27.48 24.06 -0.32
C CYS A 6 26.30 24.43 -1.24
N PHE A 7 26.59 25.01 -2.42
CA PHE A 7 25.55 25.37 -3.39
C PHE A 7 24.88 24.12 -3.98
N LEU A 8 25.66 23.09 -4.36
CA LEU A 8 25.08 21.82 -4.82
C LEU A 8 24.27 21.12 -3.72
N PHE A 9 24.74 21.13 -2.47
CA PHE A 9 24.00 20.54 -1.36
C PHE A 9 22.67 21.26 -1.11
N LEU A 10 22.64 22.59 -1.18
CA LEU A 10 21.41 23.37 -1.04
C LEU A 10 20.44 23.11 -2.19
N LEU A 11 20.91 23.09 -3.45
CA LEU A 11 20.07 22.79 -4.62
C LEU A 11 19.46 21.39 -4.54
N LEU A 12 20.26 20.39 -4.14
CA LEU A 12 19.77 19.03 -3.95
C LEU A 12 18.72 18.96 -2.84
N ALA A 13 18.97 19.61 -1.70
CA ALA A 13 18.02 19.62 -0.58
C ALA A 13 16.69 20.30 -0.97
N LEU A 14 16.74 21.41 -1.73
CA LEU A 14 15.54 22.07 -2.24
C LEU A 14 14.78 21.16 -3.21
N SER A 15 15.47 20.49 -4.14
CA SER A 15 14.86 19.54 -5.08
C SER A 15 14.18 18.36 -4.39
N GLN A 16 14.74 17.83 -3.31
CA GLN A 16 14.11 16.72 -2.58
C GLN A 16 12.92 17.19 -1.75
N ALA A 17 12.98 18.40 -1.18
CA ALA A 17 11.86 18.98 -0.47
C ALA A 17 10.65 19.22 -1.40
N THR A 18 10.87 19.67 -2.64
CA THR A 18 9.78 19.84 -3.62
C THR A 18 9.14 18.49 -3.98
N GLN A 19 9.96 17.47 -4.28
CA GLN A 19 9.46 16.13 -4.60
C GLN A 19 8.61 15.51 -3.49
N ALA A 20 8.98 15.74 -2.22
CA ALA A 20 8.23 15.24 -1.08
C ALA A 20 6.85 15.90 -0.94
N GLU A 21 6.74 17.21 -1.19
CA GLU A 21 5.44 17.89 -1.20
C GLU A 21 4.63 17.52 -2.46
N ASP A 22 5.24 17.39 -3.63
CA ASP A 22 4.57 16.97 -4.86
C ASP A 22 3.93 15.58 -4.71
N ALA A 23 4.67 14.62 -4.13
CA ALA A 23 4.18 13.28 -3.84
C ALA A 23 2.96 13.29 -2.91
N LYS A 24 3.02 14.13 -1.87
CA LYS A 24 1.95 14.29 -0.88
C LYS A 24 0.71 14.97 -1.49
N ASP A 25 0.91 15.95 -2.36
CA ASP A 25 -0.16 16.65 -3.05
C ASP A 25 -0.89 15.74 -4.05
N LEU A 26 -0.14 14.95 -4.82
CA LEU A 26 -0.71 13.95 -5.72
C LEU A 26 -1.44 12.85 -4.95
N PHE A 27 -0.83 12.35 -3.86
CA PHE A 27 -1.47 11.39 -2.97
C PHE A 27 -2.79 11.92 -2.40
N ALA A 28 -2.80 13.16 -1.90
CA ALA A 28 -4.00 13.77 -1.33
C ALA A 28 -5.08 13.98 -2.39
N ALA A 29 -4.74 14.43 -3.60
CA ALA A 29 -5.68 14.58 -4.70
C ALA A 29 -6.34 13.23 -5.08
N ALA A 30 -5.53 12.17 -5.17
CA ALA A 30 -6.00 10.82 -5.48
C ALA A 30 -6.88 10.23 -4.36
N MET A 31 -6.49 10.41 -3.08
CA MET A 31 -7.28 9.99 -1.91
C MET A 31 -8.64 10.67 -1.86
N MET A 32 -8.68 11.97 -2.18
CA MET A 32 -9.91 12.75 -2.17
C MET A 32 -10.77 12.56 -3.43
N GLY A 33 -10.31 11.78 -4.43
CA GLY A 33 -11.01 11.60 -5.69
C GLY A 33 -11.10 12.85 -6.57
N LYS A 34 -10.18 13.80 -6.42
CA LYS A 34 -10.15 15.03 -7.22
C LYS A 34 -9.50 14.75 -8.58
N ILE A 35 -10.29 14.30 -9.55
CA ILE A 35 -9.83 13.87 -10.87
C ILE A 35 -9.06 15.00 -11.57
N GLU A 36 -9.65 16.18 -11.69
CA GLU A 36 -9.07 17.31 -12.43
C GLU A 36 -7.77 17.79 -11.78
N ARG A 37 -7.71 17.80 -10.44
CA ARG A 37 -6.47 18.13 -9.72
C ARG A 37 -5.40 17.08 -9.95
N THR A 38 -5.77 15.80 -9.95
CA THR A 38 -4.84 14.70 -10.16
C THR A 38 -4.23 14.77 -11.56
N GLU A 39 -5.06 14.94 -12.58
CA GLU A 39 -4.59 15.09 -13.97
C GLU A 39 -3.74 16.33 -14.17
N ALA A 40 -4.13 17.47 -13.60
CA ALA A 40 -3.35 18.70 -13.68
C ALA A 40 -1.97 18.58 -13.01
N LEU A 41 -1.88 17.83 -11.90
CA LEU A 41 -0.61 17.53 -11.23
C LEU A 41 0.27 16.61 -12.08
N LEU A 42 -0.29 15.54 -12.66
CA LEU A 42 0.43 14.64 -13.56
C LEU A 42 0.96 15.36 -14.81
N ALA A 43 0.16 16.26 -15.37
CA ALA A 43 0.56 17.07 -16.53
C ALA A 43 1.72 18.06 -16.24
N GLN A 44 1.99 18.37 -14.96
CA GLN A 44 3.14 19.18 -14.56
C GLN A 44 4.46 18.40 -14.55
N GLY A 45 4.42 17.09 -14.80
CA GLY A 45 5.61 16.24 -14.83
C GLY A 45 6.14 15.88 -13.45
N ILE A 46 5.30 15.94 -12.41
CA ILE A 46 5.65 15.40 -11.09
C ILE A 46 5.89 13.89 -11.18
N ASP A 47 6.70 13.38 -10.26
CA ASP A 47 6.91 11.93 -10.16
C ASP A 47 5.63 11.21 -9.74
N VAL A 48 5.02 10.48 -10.67
CA VAL A 48 3.82 9.66 -10.44
C VAL A 48 4.03 8.59 -9.35
N ASN A 49 5.28 8.17 -9.15
CA ASN A 49 5.70 7.16 -8.18
C ASN A 49 6.19 7.78 -6.87
N GLY A 50 6.07 9.10 -6.72
CA GLY A 50 6.40 9.82 -5.50
C GLY A 50 5.73 9.19 -4.28
N LYS A 51 6.53 8.98 -3.23
CA LYS A 51 6.10 8.31 -2.00
C LYS A 51 5.89 9.34 -0.88
N THR A 52 4.81 9.19 -0.13
CA THR A 52 4.66 9.89 1.14
C THR A 52 5.63 9.35 2.20
N ALA A 53 5.70 9.97 3.37
CA ALA A 53 6.53 9.50 4.49
C ALA A 53 6.19 8.06 4.96
N SER A 54 4.95 7.60 4.74
CA SER A 54 4.53 6.22 5.02
C SER A 54 4.79 5.25 3.86
N GLY A 55 5.46 5.73 2.82
CA GLY A 55 5.80 4.95 1.63
C GLY A 55 4.63 4.78 0.65
N ARG A 56 3.55 5.55 0.81
CA ARG A 56 2.33 5.39 0.01
C ARG A 56 2.44 6.16 -1.31
N THR A 57 1.89 5.60 -2.38
CA THR A 57 1.79 6.27 -3.70
C THR A 57 0.37 6.75 -3.98
N ALA A 58 0.23 7.64 -4.96
CA ALA A 58 -1.08 8.07 -5.43
C ALA A 58 -1.93 6.93 -6.00
N LEU A 59 -1.29 5.90 -6.57
CA LEU A 59 -1.99 4.72 -7.08
C LEU A 59 -2.65 3.93 -5.95
N MET A 60 -1.94 3.72 -4.83
CA MET A 60 -2.51 3.11 -3.62
C MET A 60 -3.71 3.91 -3.11
N ALA A 61 -3.59 5.24 -3.08
CA ALA A 61 -4.68 6.12 -2.67
C ALA A 61 -5.94 5.99 -3.54
N ALA A 62 -5.76 6.06 -4.86
CA ALA A 62 -6.85 5.94 -5.82
C ALA A 62 -7.51 4.55 -5.76
N SER A 63 -6.69 3.49 -5.63
CA SER A 63 -7.16 2.11 -5.47
C SER A 63 -7.96 1.93 -4.19
N PHE A 64 -7.47 2.43 -3.06
CA PHE A 64 -8.18 2.39 -1.78
C PHE A 64 -9.52 3.13 -1.87
N ASN A 65 -9.56 4.32 -2.47
CA ASN A 65 -10.79 5.11 -2.56
C ASN A 65 -11.77 4.60 -3.65
N GLY A 66 -11.38 3.62 -4.47
CA GLY A 66 -12.25 3.07 -5.51
C GLY A 66 -12.39 3.94 -6.76
N ASN A 67 -11.49 4.92 -6.98
CA ASN A 67 -11.57 5.86 -8.10
C ASN A 67 -10.96 5.28 -9.39
N VAL A 68 -11.77 4.57 -10.18
CA VAL A 68 -11.33 3.92 -11.44
C VAL A 68 -10.67 4.91 -12.41
N GLN A 69 -11.21 6.12 -12.55
CA GLN A 69 -10.67 7.11 -13.49
C GLN A 69 -9.26 7.55 -13.10
N ILE A 70 -9.03 7.82 -11.80
CA ILE A 70 -7.71 8.22 -11.30
C ILE A 70 -6.71 7.07 -11.41
N VAL A 71 -7.12 5.83 -11.10
CA VAL A 71 -6.27 4.64 -11.29
C VAL A 71 -5.81 4.54 -12.74
N LYS A 72 -6.73 4.65 -13.70
CA LYS A 72 -6.39 4.59 -15.14
C LYS A 72 -5.47 5.73 -15.57
N ALA A 73 -5.71 6.95 -15.09
CA ALA A 73 -4.84 8.09 -15.36
C ALA A 73 -3.42 7.83 -14.83
N LEU A 74 -3.28 7.43 -13.56
CA LEU A 74 -1.98 7.14 -12.95
C LEU A 74 -1.23 6.04 -13.70
N LEU A 75 -1.91 4.95 -14.09
CA LEU A 75 -1.31 3.88 -14.90
C LEU A 75 -0.87 4.39 -16.28
N ALA A 76 -1.66 5.25 -16.93
CA ALA A 76 -1.28 5.85 -18.22
C ALA A 76 -0.04 6.75 -18.14
N TYR A 77 0.20 7.36 -16.97
CA TYR A 77 1.40 8.13 -16.67
C TYR A 77 2.56 7.28 -16.14
N GLY A 78 2.44 5.94 -16.13
CA GLY A 78 3.52 5.03 -15.77
C GLY A 78 3.65 4.76 -14.27
N ALA A 79 2.55 4.81 -13.52
CA ALA A 79 2.55 4.40 -12.12
C ALA A 79 2.99 2.93 -11.97
N ASP A 80 3.95 2.70 -11.09
CA ASP A 80 4.50 1.38 -10.78
C ASP A 80 3.59 0.65 -9.78
N VAL A 81 2.96 -0.41 -10.27
CA VAL A 81 2.04 -1.27 -9.51
C VAL A 81 2.75 -2.14 -8.46
N SER A 82 4.08 -2.29 -8.55
CA SER A 82 4.87 -3.13 -7.65
C SER A 82 5.30 -2.40 -6.37
N ILE A 83 5.17 -1.07 -6.32
CA ILE A 83 5.55 -0.31 -5.13
C ILE A 83 4.71 -0.76 -3.94
N ALA A 84 5.40 -1.05 -2.84
CA ALA A 84 4.80 -1.33 -1.55
C ALA A 84 5.08 -0.19 -0.56
N ASP A 85 4.11 0.05 0.33
CA ASP A 85 4.25 1.00 1.42
C ASP A 85 5.09 0.44 2.58
N ASN A 86 5.25 1.22 3.65
CA ASN A 86 6.07 0.80 4.78
C ASN A 86 5.53 -0.43 5.53
N SER A 87 4.29 -0.88 5.24
CA SER A 87 3.70 -2.12 5.76
C SER A 87 3.78 -3.29 4.76
N GLY A 88 4.29 -3.06 3.56
CA GLY A 88 4.29 -4.05 2.48
C GLY A 88 2.97 -4.07 1.68
N SER A 89 2.04 -3.15 1.93
CA SER A 89 0.78 -3.09 1.19
C SER A 89 1.01 -2.52 -0.21
N THR A 90 0.45 -3.16 -1.23
CA THR A 90 0.49 -2.70 -2.63
C THR A 90 -0.83 -2.08 -3.05
N ALA A 91 -0.86 -1.41 -4.21
CA ALA A 91 -2.11 -0.88 -4.76
C ALA A 91 -3.17 -1.96 -5.01
N LEU A 92 -2.76 -3.20 -5.32
CA LEU A 92 -3.67 -4.33 -5.51
C LEU A 92 -4.34 -4.71 -4.19
N MET A 93 -3.60 -4.75 -3.08
CA MET A 93 -4.17 -5.05 -1.76
C MET A 93 -5.16 -3.99 -1.29
N ASP A 94 -4.89 -2.71 -1.58
CA ASP A 94 -5.77 -1.60 -1.26
C ASP A 94 -7.08 -1.62 -2.06
N ALA A 95 -7.04 -2.06 -3.33
CA ALA A 95 -8.23 -2.19 -4.18
C ALA A 95 -9.27 -3.21 -3.67
N LEU A 96 -8.84 -4.14 -2.81
CA LEU A 96 -9.70 -5.21 -2.29
C LEU A 96 -10.73 -4.69 -1.27
N VAL A 97 -10.47 -3.57 -0.61
CA VAL A 97 -11.28 -3.06 0.52
C VAL A 97 -12.75 -2.90 0.12
N PHE A 98 -13.01 -2.29 -1.04
CA PHE A 98 -14.36 -2.06 -1.56
C PHE A 98 -14.74 -3.01 -2.71
N GLY A 99 -13.87 -3.95 -3.06
CA GLY A 99 -14.20 -4.98 -4.05
C GLY A 99 -14.36 -4.45 -5.47
N ASN A 100 -13.69 -3.35 -5.82
CA ASN A 100 -13.86 -2.75 -7.13
C ASN A 100 -13.15 -3.59 -8.21
N GLU A 101 -13.94 -4.41 -8.90
CA GLU A 101 -13.49 -5.34 -9.94
C GLU A 101 -12.70 -4.64 -11.06
N ASP A 102 -13.10 -3.43 -11.45
CA ASP A 102 -12.45 -2.68 -12.53
C ASP A 102 -11.03 -2.27 -12.15
N ILE A 103 -10.82 -1.85 -10.90
CA ILE A 103 -9.49 -1.48 -10.40
C ILE A 103 -8.62 -2.72 -10.28
N VAL A 104 -9.14 -3.81 -9.71
CA VAL A 104 -8.41 -5.07 -9.59
C VAL A 104 -7.95 -5.56 -10.97
N ASN A 105 -8.85 -5.60 -11.95
CA ASN A 105 -8.50 -5.98 -13.31
C ASN A 105 -7.49 -5.02 -13.95
N SER A 106 -7.63 -3.71 -13.73
CA SER A 106 -6.68 -2.72 -14.27
C SER A 106 -5.28 -2.92 -13.72
N LEU A 107 -5.15 -3.18 -12.41
CA LEU A 107 -3.86 -3.41 -11.76
C LEU A 107 -3.23 -4.74 -12.19
N ILE A 108 -4.01 -5.82 -12.29
CA ILE A 108 -3.52 -7.12 -12.78
C ILE A 108 -3.04 -6.99 -14.23
N THR A 109 -3.81 -6.30 -15.08
CA THR A 109 -3.45 -6.05 -16.48
C THR A 109 -2.17 -5.21 -16.59
N ALA A 110 -1.96 -4.29 -15.65
CA ALA A 110 -0.74 -3.50 -15.54
C ALA A 110 0.44 -4.26 -14.91
N GLY A 111 0.29 -5.55 -14.59
CA GLY A 111 1.37 -6.41 -14.10
C GLY A 111 1.51 -6.47 -12.58
N ALA A 112 0.47 -6.12 -11.81
CA ALA A 112 0.52 -6.25 -10.37
C ALA A 112 0.71 -7.72 -9.95
N ASP A 113 1.62 -7.97 -9.00
CA ASP A 113 1.85 -9.30 -8.46
C ASP A 113 0.68 -9.74 -7.58
N VAL A 114 -0.10 -10.70 -8.08
CA VAL A 114 -1.24 -11.29 -7.38
C VAL A 114 -0.84 -12.21 -6.22
N ASN A 115 0.44 -12.52 -6.08
CA ASN A 115 1.01 -13.31 -5.00
C ASN A 115 1.87 -12.48 -4.03
N ALA A 116 1.84 -11.15 -4.15
CA ALA A 116 2.56 -10.26 -3.25
C ALA A 116 2.20 -10.51 -1.78
N LEU A 117 3.21 -10.34 -0.92
CA LEU A 117 3.10 -10.49 0.53
C LEU A 117 3.29 -9.14 1.22
N ASP A 118 2.46 -8.84 2.22
CA ASP A 118 2.73 -7.74 3.12
C ASP A 118 3.81 -8.14 4.16
N LYS A 119 4.22 -7.21 5.03
CA LYS A 119 5.23 -7.49 6.07
C LYS A 119 4.75 -8.49 7.13
N GLN A 120 3.47 -8.86 7.13
CA GLN A 120 2.90 -9.90 7.99
C GLN A 120 2.75 -11.23 7.23
N ASN A 121 3.35 -11.35 6.04
CA ASN A 121 3.25 -12.50 5.14
C ASN A 121 1.80 -12.82 4.74
N VAL A 122 0.93 -11.81 4.71
CA VAL A 122 -0.45 -11.98 4.23
C VAL A 122 -0.45 -11.87 2.71
N THR A 123 -0.95 -12.91 2.05
CA THR A 123 -1.14 -12.92 0.58
C THR A 123 -2.29 -12.00 0.17
N VAL A 124 -2.25 -11.53 -1.08
CA VAL A 124 -3.39 -10.81 -1.71
C VAL A 124 -4.68 -11.63 -1.57
N MET A 125 -4.61 -12.95 -1.81
CA MET A 125 -5.77 -13.84 -1.71
C MET A 125 -6.31 -13.95 -0.28
N ALA A 126 -5.45 -14.11 0.72
CA ALA A 126 -5.86 -14.14 2.13
C ALA A 126 -6.50 -12.82 2.57
N ARG A 127 -6.04 -11.68 2.02
CA ARG A 127 -6.68 -10.38 2.25
C ARG A 127 -8.04 -10.29 1.57
N ALA A 128 -8.17 -10.73 0.32
CA ALA A 128 -9.42 -10.74 -0.42
C ALA A 128 -10.49 -11.58 0.28
N LYS A 129 -10.14 -12.75 0.82
CA LYS A 129 -11.07 -13.62 1.56
C LYS A 129 -11.60 -13.04 2.87
N LYS A 130 -10.93 -12.04 3.44
CA LYS A 130 -11.44 -11.28 4.60
C LYS A 130 -12.52 -10.27 4.21
N THR A 131 -12.77 -10.10 2.92
CA THR A 131 -13.82 -9.23 2.36
C THR A 131 -15.01 -10.06 1.88
N ALA A 132 -16.16 -9.43 1.65
CA ALA A 132 -17.36 -10.11 1.14
C ALA A 132 -17.42 -10.18 -0.40
N HIS A 133 -16.33 -9.85 -1.10
CA HIS A 133 -16.34 -9.59 -2.55
C HIS A 133 -15.98 -10.83 -3.37
N GLU A 134 -16.91 -11.79 -3.47
CA GLU A 134 -16.70 -13.07 -4.16
C GLU A 134 -16.18 -12.96 -5.60
N LYS A 135 -16.62 -11.93 -6.33
CA LYS A 135 -16.18 -11.73 -7.72
C LYS A 135 -14.70 -11.36 -7.81
N VAL A 136 -14.19 -10.56 -6.88
CA VAL A 136 -12.76 -10.24 -6.79
C VAL A 136 -11.94 -11.49 -6.48
N ILE A 137 -12.44 -12.35 -5.58
CA ILE A 137 -11.82 -13.65 -5.29
C ILE A 137 -11.69 -14.48 -6.58
N LYS A 138 -12.77 -14.59 -7.38
CA LYS A 138 -12.74 -15.31 -8.66
C LYS A 138 -11.79 -14.68 -9.69
N ILE A 139 -11.65 -13.36 -9.71
CA ILE A 139 -10.69 -12.66 -10.58
C ILE A 139 -9.26 -13.05 -10.17
N LEU A 140 -8.95 -13.02 -8.87
CA LEU A 140 -7.64 -13.38 -8.35
C LEU A 140 -7.31 -14.86 -8.59
N GLU A 141 -8.26 -15.78 -8.40
CA GLU A 141 -8.09 -17.20 -8.71
C GLU A 141 -7.73 -17.42 -10.18
N LYS A 142 -8.45 -16.75 -11.09
CA LYS A 142 -8.17 -16.81 -12.54
C LYS A 142 -6.81 -16.22 -12.89
N ALA A 143 -6.34 -15.24 -12.12
CA ALA A 143 -5.03 -14.64 -12.27
C ALA A 143 -3.90 -15.47 -11.63
N GLY A 144 -4.22 -16.59 -10.98
CA GLY A 144 -3.23 -17.47 -10.35
C GLY A 144 -2.80 -17.04 -8.94
N ALA A 145 -3.64 -16.30 -8.23
CA ALA A 145 -3.39 -15.95 -6.82
C ALA A 145 -3.46 -17.21 -5.94
N LYS A 146 -2.41 -17.45 -5.17
CA LYS A 146 -2.31 -18.56 -4.21
C LYS A 146 -2.81 -18.11 -2.84
N GLU A 147 -3.51 -19.01 -2.15
CA GLU A 147 -4.03 -18.76 -0.80
C GLU A 147 -2.91 -18.70 0.23
N GLU A 148 -2.01 -19.67 0.17
CA GLU A 148 -0.86 -19.77 1.05
C GLU A 148 0.39 -19.29 0.31
N ALA A 149 1.20 -18.51 1.01
CA ALA A 149 2.55 -18.23 0.55
C ALA A 149 3.32 -19.56 0.55
N GLU A 150 3.97 -19.89 -0.57
CA GLU A 150 5.01 -20.92 -0.59
C GLU A 150 6.24 -20.33 0.14
N VAL A 151 6.16 -20.21 1.46
CA VAL A 151 7.28 -19.70 2.26
C VAL A 151 8.28 -20.86 2.41
N PRO A 152 9.48 -20.78 1.80
CA PRO A 152 10.55 -21.68 2.20
C PRO A 152 10.81 -21.49 3.69
N ILE A 153 10.87 -22.60 4.42
CA ILE A 153 10.89 -22.77 5.88
C ILE A 153 12.08 -22.08 6.62
N GLU A 154 12.83 -21.16 6.01
CA GLU A 154 14.10 -20.66 6.54
C GLU A 154 14.11 -19.24 7.14
N GLU A 155 12.97 -18.57 7.33
CA GLU A 155 12.98 -17.26 8.02
C GLU A 155 11.97 -17.13 9.17
N ALA A 156 11.80 -18.22 9.93
CA ALA A 156 11.09 -18.21 11.22
C ALA A 156 12.03 -18.04 12.45
N ALA A 157 13.33 -17.80 12.24
CA ALA A 157 14.33 -17.75 13.30
C ALA A 157 14.98 -16.36 13.48
N ALA A 158 14.18 -15.30 13.59
CA ALA A 158 14.66 -14.00 14.08
C ALA A 158 13.57 -13.21 14.82
N ALA A 159 12.84 -13.88 15.72
CA ALA A 159 11.98 -13.21 16.71
C ALA A 159 11.91 -14.01 18.00
N LYS A 160 13.07 -14.37 18.54
CA LYS A 160 13.24 -14.69 19.96
C LYS A 160 14.47 -13.93 20.44
N ASP A 161 14.23 -12.79 21.07
CA ASP A 161 14.94 -12.36 22.28
C ASP A 161 14.49 -10.94 22.67
N GLY A 162 13.88 -10.86 23.84
CA GLY A 162 13.32 -9.63 24.40
C GLY A 162 12.48 -9.89 25.65
N ALA A 163 12.94 -10.82 26.49
CA ALA A 163 12.38 -11.05 27.81
C ALA A 163 12.78 -9.90 28.76
N GLY A 164 11.81 -9.35 29.50
CA GLY A 164 12.10 -8.46 30.62
C GLY A 164 10.88 -7.69 31.13
N GLY A 165 10.03 -8.32 31.96
CA GLY A 165 8.94 -7.60 32.62
C GLY A 165 7.91 -8.47 33.36
N LYS A 166 8.33 -8.96 34.52
CA LYS A 166 7.70 -9.79 35.57
C LYS A 166 6.15 -9.71 35.77
N PRO A 167 5.49 -10.78 36.27
CA PRO A 167 4.03 -10.90 36.37
C PRO A 167 3.46 -10.43 37.72
N ALA A 168 2.23 -9.91 37.70
CA ALA A 168 1.34 -9.78 38.86
C ALA A 168 -0.04 -10.34 38.44
N GLU A 169 -0.35 -11.58 38.84
CA GLU A 169 -1.15 -11.91 40.03
C GLU A 169 -2.66 -11.83 39.75
N LYS A 170 -3.24 -13.00 39.47
CA LYS A 170 -4.66 -13.36 39.68
C LYS A 170 -4.66 -14.28 40.92
N PRO A 171 -5.77 -14.47 41.67
CA PRO A 171 -7.14 -14.50 41.15
C PRO A 171 -8.20 -13.92 42.10
N ASP A 172 -9.43 -13.75 41.60
CA ASP A 172 -10.58 -14.31 42.31
C ASP A 172 -11.74 -14.54 41.34
N ALA A 173 -12.16 -15.81 41.27
CA ALA A 173 -13.37 -16.28 40.62
C ALA A 173 -14.56 -16.00 41.56
N LYS A 174 -15.65 -15.36 41.10
CA LYS A 174 -16.91 -15.98 40.57
C LYS A 174 -17.68 -16.77 41.66
N PRO A 175 -19.03 -16.94 41.66
CA PRO A 175 -19.91 -16.85 40.49
C PRO A 175 -21.38 -16.38 40.83
N PRO A 176 -22.48 -16.79 40.13
CA PRO A 176 -23.51 -15.83 39.71
C PRO A 176 -24.94 -16.19 40.25
N VAL A 177 -25.95 -15.43 39.77
CA VAL A 177 -27.38 -15.81 39.58
C VAL A 177 -28.40 -15.57 40.72
N LYS A 178 -29.34 -14.66 40.40
CA LYS A 178 -30.81 -14.55 40.63
C LYS A 178 -31.44 -14.85 42.01
N LYS A 179 -32.35 -13.96 42.38
CA LYS A 179 -33.78 -14.31 42.55
C LYS A 179 -34.61 -13.42 41.64
#